data_AF-A0A3N9TDI1-F1
#
_entry.id   AF-A0A3N9TDI1-F1
#
_cell.length_a   1.000
_cell.length_b   1.000
_cell.length_c   1.000
_cell.angle_alpha   90.00
_cell.angle_beta   90.00
_cell.angle_gamma   90.00
#
_symmetry.space_group_name_H-M   'P 1'
#
loop_
_entity.id
_entity.type
_entity.pdbx_description
1 polymer ?
#
loop_
_entity_poly.entity_id
_entity_poly.type
_entity_poly.pdbx_seq_one_letter_code
_entity_poly.pdbx_strand_id
1 'polypeptide(L)'
;MTPVIDTIKSHRSIRAFKNEPINAELLDQIVQSGIAASSSSLLQVVSIIRVTDKDKREKLAEYAGNQPYVASASEFLVFCIDYHRHFELNPSVQSDYMELTLIGAADAGIMAQNCLLAAESLGLGGVYIGGLRNQIDNVDKLLGLPSHCAVLFGMCLGYPDQDPQLKPRLPQSIIMHENTYQPLDKKIVERYDKDMRDYYRSRTSNAKISGWSDEATAKLSKESRPHILGYLNSKELARK
;
A
#
# COMPACT_ATOMS: atom_id res chain seq x y z
N MET A 1 -14.63 -18.23 -14.77
CA MET A 1 -14.16 -17.23 -13.79
C MET A 1 -14.69 -15.88 -14.28
N THR A 2 -15.00 -14.92 -13.39
CA THR A 2 -15.49 -13.61 -13.85
C THR A 2 -14.31 -12.69 -14.14
N PRO A 3 -14.45 -11.70 -15.05
CA PRO A 3 -13.36 -10.75 -15.33
C PRO A 3 -12.78 -10.08 -14.09
N VAL A 4 -13.63 -9.77 -13.09
CA VAL A 4 -13.20 -9.19 -11.80
C VAL A 4 -12.27 -10.15 -11.05
N ILE A 5 -12.64 -11.43 -10.93
CA ILE A 5 -11.82 -12.43 -10.24
C ILE A 5 -10.50 -12.65 -10.98
N ASP A 6 -10.54 -12.66 -12.31
CA ASP A 6 -9.35 -12.82 -13.14
C ASP A 6 -8.37 -11.65 -12.95
N THR A 7 -8.84 -10.40 -12.94
CA THR A 7 -8.01 -9.23 -12.63
C THR A 7 -7.37 -9.36 -11.26
N ILE A 8 -8.15 -9.64 -10.22
CA ILE A 8 -7.66 -9.76 -8.83
C ILE A 8 -6.59 -10.85 -8.71
N LYS A 9 -6.85 -12.05 -9.25
CA LYS A 9 -5.95 -13.20 -9.14
C LYS A 9 -4.71 -13.08 -10.02
N SER A 10 -4.78 -12.22 -11.03
CA SER A 10 -3.65 -11.93 -11.89
C SER A 10 -2.67 -10.96 -11.22
N HIS A 11 -3.05 -10.16 -10.22
CA HIS A 11 -2.21 -9.10 -9.64
C HIS A 11 -0.72 -9.46 -9.50
N ARG A 12 0.14 -8.56 -10.02
CA ARG A 12 1.57 -8.51 -9.72
C ARG A 12 2.02 -7.06 -9.62
N SER A 13 2.85 -6.76 -8.63
CA SER A 13 3.35 -5.39 -8.46
C SER A 13 4.30 -4.99 -9.59
N ILE A 14 3.98 -3.90 -10.27
CA ILE A 14 4.78 -3.34 -11.37
C ILE A 14 5.74 -2.29 -10.84
N ARG A 15 7.03 -2.40 -11.17
CA ARG A 15 8.13 -1.53 -10.70
C ARG A 15 9.00 -0.98 -11.84
N ALA A 16 8.60 -1.21 -13.08
CA ALA A 16 9.15 -0.60 -14.28
C ALA A 16 7.96 -0.18 -15.15
N PHE A 17 7.97 1.07 -15.59
CA PHE A 17 6.86 1.70 -16.27
C PHE A 17 7.36 2.33 -17.57
N LYS A 18 6.51 2.31 -18.60
CA LYS A 18 6.77 3.05 -19.83
C LYS A 18 6.68 4.54 -19.54
N ASN A 19 7.42 5.35 -20.30
CA ASN A 19 7.32 6.81 -20.27
C ASN A 19 6.07 7.28 -21.04
N GLU A 20 4.88 6.87 -20.57
CA GLU A 20 3.59 7.15 -21.17
C GLU A 20 2.63 7.68 -20.08
N PRO A 21 2.00 8.85 -20.27
CA PRO A 21 1.11 9.43 -19.28
C PRO A 21 -0.22 8.67 -19.21
N ILE A 22 -0.83 8.61 -18.02
CA ILE A 22 -2.23 8.19 -17.87
C ILE A 22 -3.11 9.39 -18.23
N ASN A 23 -4.08 9.23 -19.13
CA ASN A 23 -5.00 10.33 -19.45
C ASN A 23 -5.88 10.68 -18.23
N ALA A 24 -6.42 11.89 -18.21
CA ALA A 24 -7.17 12.40 -17.07
C ALA A 24 -8.45 11.59 -16.82
N GLU A 25 -9.11 11.11 -17.88
CA GLU A 25 -10.34 10.33 -17.80
C GLU A 25 -10.12 8.96 -17.15
N LEU A 26 -9.04 8.25 -17.48
CA LEU A 26 -8.73 6.98 -16.80
C LEU A 26 -8.34 7.21 -15.35
N LEU A 27 -7.57 8.27 -15.06
CA LEU A 27 -7.23 8.60 -13.68
C LEU A 27 -8.48 8.94 -12.85
N ASP A 28 -9.43 9.67 -13.41
CA ASP A 28 -10.71 9.94 -12.74
C ASP A 28 -11.47 8.64 -12.48
N GLN A 29 -11.61 7.75 -13.47
CA GLN A 29 -12.25 6.44 -13.26
C GLN A 29 -11.60 5.62 -12.15
N ILE A 30 -10.26 5.65 -12.05
CA ILE A 30 -9.49 4.98 -11.00
C ILE A 30 -9.85 5.56 -9.63
N VAL A 31 -9.83 6.90 -9.50
CA VAL A 31 -10.14 7.58 -8.25
C VAL A 31 -11.61 7.40 -7.85
N GLN A 32 -12.55 7.51 -8.79
CA GLN A 32 -13.98 7.26 -8.55
C GLN A 32 -14.23 5.82 -8.08
N SER A 33 -13.49 4.84 -8.61
CA SER A 33 -13.56 3.45 -8.14
C SER A 33 -13.10 3.31 -6.69
N GLY A 34 -12.06 4.06 -6.30
CA GLY A 34 -11.63 4.17 -4.91
C GLY A 34 -12.68 4.83 -4.01
N ILE A 35 -13.26 5.93 -4.45
CA ILE A 35 -14.32 6.66 -3.72
C ILE A 35 -15.55 5.77 -3.48
N ALA A 36 -15.89 4.89 -4.42
CA ALA A 36 -17.01 3.95 -4.31
C ALA A 36 -16.80 2.82 -3.29
N ALA A 37 -15.61 2.73 -2.66
CA ALA A 37 -15.33 1.69 -1.69
C ALA A 37 -16.10 1.91 -0.36
N SER A 38 -16.29 0.83 0.41
CA SER A 38 -16.89 0.94 1.75
C SER A 38 -16.06 1.84 2.66
N SER A 39 -16.73 2.57 3.55
CA SER A 39 -16.11 3.40 4.58
C SER A 39 -16.81 3.21 5.91
N SER A 40 -16.02 3.07 6.99
CA SER A 40 -16.54 2.88 8.34
C SER A 40 -17.48 4.02 8.72
N SER A 41 -18.73 3.69 9.07
CA SER A 41 -19.78 4.65 9.44
C SER A 41 -19.98 5.82 8.43
N LEU A 42 -19.63 5.60 7.15
CA LEU A 42 -19.63 6.62 6.10
C LEU A 42 -18.75 7.84 6.41
N LEU A 43 -17.77 7.70 7.31
CA LEU A 43 -16.93 8.82 7.77
C LEU A 43 -16.05 9.38 6.64
N GLN A 44 -15.66 8.57 5.66
CA GLN A 44 -14.85 8.96 4.50
C GLN A 44 -13.56 9.67 4.93
N VAL A 45 -12.76 9.00 5.76
CA VAL A 45 -11.59 9.54 6.46
C VAL A 45 -10.29 9.36 5.70
N VAL A 46 -10.35 9.41 4.37
CA VAL A 46 -9.21 9.19 3.49
C VAL A 46 -9.03 10.38 2.55
N SER A 47 -7.78 10.81 2.40
CA SER A 47 -7.35 11.77 1.38
C SER A 47 -6.31 11.13 0.45
N ILE A 48 -6.36 11.52 -0.82
CA ILE A 48 -5.36 11.15 -1.83
C ILE A 48 -4.63 12.42 -2.26
N ILE A 49 -3.31 12.46 -2.07
CA ILE A 49 -2.45 13.50 -2.62
C ILE A 49 -1.86 12.99 -3.94
N ARG A 50 -2.27 13.57 -5.06
CA ARG A 50 -1.64 13.33 -6.37
C ARG A 50 -0.38 14.20 -6.47
N VAL A 51 0.78 13.57 -6.53
CA VAL A 51 2.06 14.29 -6.65
C VAL A 51 2.44 14.36 -8.12
N THR A 52 2.31 15.53 -8.75
CA THR A 52 2.71 15.74 -10.16
C THR A 52 4.04 16.48 -10.31
N ASP A 53 4.49 17.14 -9.25
CA ASP A 53 5.77 17.84 -9.17
C ASP A 53 6.94 16.84 -9.19
N LYS A 54 7.84 16.99 -10.18
CA LYS A 54 8.96 16.08 -10.40
C LYS A 54 9.98 16.15 -9.25
N ASP A 55 10.30 17.33 -8.76
CA ASP A 55 11.28 17.51 -7.68
C ASP A 55 10.78 16.90 -6.37
N LYS A 56 9.46 17.00 -6.12
CA LYS A 56 8.83 16.28 -5.01
C LYS A 56 8.92 14.76 -5.20
N ARG A 57 8.65 14.25 -6.41
CA ARG A 57 8.73 12.80 -6.68
C ARG A 57 10.15 12.24 -6.50
N GLU A 58 11.19 12.96 -6.90
CA GLU A 58 12.59 12.57 -6.66
C GLU A 58 12.89 12.45 -5.17
N LYS A 59 12.51 13.45 -4.37
CA LYS A 59 12.67 13.40 -2.90
C LYS A 59 11.87 12.25 -2.28
N LEU A 60 10.65 12.00 -2.76
CA LEU A 60 9.83 10.88 -2.27
C LEU A 60 10.45 9.53 -2.63
N ALA A 61 11.11 9.40 -3.78
CA ALA A 61 11.85 8.20 -4.15
C ALA A 61 13.01 7.95 -3.19
N GLU A 62 13.77 8.99 -2.85
CA GLU A 62 14.85 8.95 -1.84
C GLU A 62 14.28 8.53 -0.47
N TYR A 63 13.27 9.23 0.03
CA TYR A 63 12.63 8.96 1.33
C TYR A 63 12.00 7.57 1.41
N ALA A 64 11.54 7.02 0.28
CA ALA A 64 11.05 5.67 0.18
C ALA A 64 12.14 4.58 0.25
N GLY A 65 13.41 4.95 0.37
CA GLY A 65 14.54 4.02 0.33
C GLY A 65 15.08 3.82 -1.09
N ASN A 66 15.23 4.92 -1.84
CA ASN A 66 15.75 4.96 -3.20
C ASN A 66 14.97 4.05 -4.17
N GLN A 67 13.64 4.20 -4.18
CA GLN A 67 12.76 3.45 -5.08
C GLN A 67 12.52 4.26 -6.37
N PRO A 68 13.28 4.05 -7.47
CA PRO A 68 13.29 4.95 -8.63
C PRO A 68 11.95 5.01 -9.39
N TYR A 69 11.13 3.98 -9.24
CA TYR A 69 9.78 3.95 -9.82
C TYR A 69 8.81 4.94 -9.17
N VAL A 70 9.10 5.46 -7.97
CA VAL A 70 8.34 6.57 -7.37
C VAL A 70 8.51 7.86 -8.19
N ALA A 71 9.70 8.08 -8.75
CA ALA A 71 10.00 9.22 -9.61
C ALA A 71 9.47 9.02 -11.05
N SER A 72 9.62 7.81 -11.58
CA SER A 72 9.40 7.52 -13.02
C SER A 72 8.02 7.00 -13.41
N ALA A 73 7.19 6.52 -12.47
CA ALA A 73 5.82 6.10 -12.79
C ALA A 73 4.99 7.26 -13.35
N SER A 74 3.98 6.97 -14.18
CA SER A 74 3.10 7.99 -14.76
C SER A 74 2.39 8.79 -13.66
N GLU A 75 1.78 8.10 -12.70
CA GLU A 75 1.11 8.69 -11.55
C GLU A 75 1.68 8.21 -10.23
N PHE A 76 1.75 9.13 -9.27
CA PHE A 76 2.11 8.83 -7.88
C PHE A 76 1.06 9.42 -6.94
N LEU A 77 0.31 8.54 -6.28
CA LEU A 77 -0.77 8.86 -5.37
C LEU A 77 -0.34 8.53 -3.94
N VAL A 78 -0.55 9.45 -2.98
CA VAL A 78 -0.26 9.21 -1.56
C VAL A 78 -1.56 9.16 -0.78
N PHE A 79 -1.82 8.03 -0.11
CA PHE A 79 -3.03 7.80 0.66
C PHE A 79 -2.78 8.14 2.13
N CYS A 80 -3.68 8.96 2.68
CA CYS A 80 -3.57 9.51 4.02
C CYS A 80 -4.85 9.22 4.81
N ILE A 81 -4.70 8.96 6.12
CA ILE A 81 -5.78 9.16 7.09
C ILE A 81 -6.07 10.66 7.12
N ASP A 82 -7.35 11.06 7.09
CA ASP A 82 -7.76 12.46 7.09
C ASP A 82 -9.01 12.66 7.97
N TYR A 83 -8.75 13.07 9.21
CA TYR A 83 -9.74 13.63 10.12
C TYR A 83 -9.68 15.16 10.18
N HIS A 84 -8.72 15.77 9.47
CA HIS A 84 -8.59 17.23 9.43
C HIS A 84 -9.85 17.87 8.88
N ARG A 85 -10.43 17.31 7.79
CA ARG A 85 -11.71 17.79 7.25
C ARG A 85 -12.84 17.78 8.29
N HIS A 86 -12.88 16.78 9.18
CA HIS A 86 -13.91 16.67 10.20
C HIS A 86 -13.66 17.64 11.33
N PHE A 87 -12.40 17.83 11.72
CA PHE A 87 -12.00 18.80 12.73
C PHE A 87 -12.32 20.24 12.31
N GLU A 88 -12.08 20.60 11.05
CA GLU A 88 -12.45 21.92 10.48
C GLU A 88 -13.97 22.17 10.54
N LEU A 89 -14.79 21.11 10.44
CA LEU A 89 -16.25 21.20 10.57
C LEU A 89 -16.71 21.19 12.03
N ASN A 90 -16.00 20.48 12.90
CA ASN A 90 -16.30 20.35 14.32
C ASN A 90 -15.00 20.17 15.14
N PRO A 91 -14.54 21.23 15.83
CA PRO A 91 -13.33 21.18 16.66
C PRO A 91 -13.41 20.23 17.87
N SER A 92 -14.59 19.65 18.14
CA SER A 92 -14.77 18.63 19.19
C SER A 92 -14.40 17.22 18.72
N VAL A 93 -14.00 17.03 17.46
CA VAL A 93 -13.57 15.73 16.93
C VAL A 93 -12.35 15.21 17.70
N GLN A 94 -12.46 13.97 18.18
CA GLN A 94 -11.43 13.30 18.99
C GLN A 94 -10.70 12.25 18.14
N SER A 95 -9.88 12.70 17.19
CA SER A 95 -9.10 11.81 16.31
C SER A 95 -7.96 11.08 17.03
N ASP A 96 -7.69 11.45 18.28
CA ASP A 96 -6.50 11.04 19.03
C ASP A 96 -6.59 9.64 19.64
N TYR A 97 -7.79 9.02 19.67
CA TYR A 97 -7.94 7.63 20.07
C TYR A 97 -7.40 6.67 19.00
N MET A 98 -6.71 5.60 19.43
CA MET A 98 -6.15 4.56 18.57
C MET A 98 -7.18 3.97 17.60
N GLU A 99 -8.44 3.83 18.03
CA GLU A 99 -9.54 3.33 17.18
C GLU A 99 -9.68 4.12 15.87
N LEU A 100 -9.53 5.44 15.91
CA LEU A 100 -9.64 6.28 14.70
C LEU A 100 -8.45 6.05 13.77
N THR A 101 -7.27 5.73 14.31
CA THR A 101 -6.12 5.34 13.50
C THR A 101 -6.35 3.99 12.81
N LEU A 102 -6.97 3.03 13.50
CA LEU A 102 -7.35 1.73 12.91
C LEU A 102 -8.40 1.89 11.81
N ILE A 103 -9.45 2.69 12.06
CA ILE A 103 -10.47 3.02 11.05
C ILE A 103 -9.83 3.67 9.82
N GLY A 104 -9.03 4.72 10.01
CA GLY A 104 -8.36 5.42 8.92
C GLY A 104 -7.44 4.49 8.10
N ALA A 105 -6.69 3.61 8.78
CA ALA A 105 -5.82 2.65 8.11
C ALA A 105 -6.61 1.59 7.30
N ALA A 106 -7.71 1.10 7.83
CA ALA A 106 -8.57 0.13 7.15
C ALA A 106 -9.25 0.76 5.92
N ASP A 107 -9.90 1.91 6.09
CA ASP A 107 -10.59 2.63 5.00
C ASP A 107 -9.60 3.00 3.88
N ALA A 108 -8.40 3.46 4.22
CA ALA A 108 -7.39 3.78 3.21
C ALA A 108 -6.91 2.54 2.43
N GLY A 109 -6.76 1.40 3.11
CA GLY A 109 -6.42 0.13 2.45
C GLY A 109 -7.51 -0.34 1.47
N ILE A 110 -8.77 -0.22 1.88
CA ILE A 110 -9.95 -0.58 1.07
C ILE A 110 -10.05 0.32 -0.17
N MET A 111 -10.00 1.64 0.02
CA MET A 111 -10.03 2.62 -1.07
C MET A 111 -8.88 2.41 -2.05
N ALA A 112 -7.65 2.29 -1.54
CA ALA A 112 -6.48 2.12 -2.39
C ALA A 112 -6.53 0.82 -3.19
N GLN A 113 -7.04 -0.28 -2.60
CA GLN A 113 -7.15 -1.54 -3.32
C GLN A 113 -8.17 -1.46 -4.46
N ASN A 114 -9.27 -0.73 -4.28
CA ASN A 114 -10.19 -0.44 -5.38
C ASN A 114 -9.53 0.37 -6.50
N CYS A 115 -8.76 1.41 -6.17
CA CYS A 115 -7.99 2.17 -7.15
C CYS A 115 -7.04 1.25 -7.95
N LEU A 116 -6.32 0.37 -7.27
CA LEU A 116 -5.38 -0.54 -7.92
C LEU A 116 -6.08 -1.53 -8.85
N LEU A 117 -7.18 -2.14 -8.42
CA LEU A 117 -7.94 -3.08 -9.25
C LEU A 117 -8.56 -2.40 -10.48
N ALA A 118 -9.03 -1.16 -10.33
CA ALA A 118 -9.51 -0.36 -11.46
C ALA A 118 -8.36 -0.05 -12.43
N ALA A 119 -7.19 0.35 -11.94
CA ALA A 119 -6.03 0.59 -12.79
C ALA A 119 -5.62 -0.69 -13.55
N GLU A 120 -5.57 -1.84 -12.87
CA GLU A 120 -5.21 -3.12 -13.48
C GLU A 120 -6.24 -3.61 -14.51
N SER A 121 -7.55 -3.35 -14.29
CA SER A 121 -8.59 -3.68 -15.27
C SER A 121 -8.51 -2.82 -16.53
N LEU A 122 -7.90 -1.63 -16.44
CA LEU A 122 -7.63 -0.71 -17.54
C LEU A 122 -6.27 -0.97 -18.24
N GLY A 123 -5.58 -2.06 -17.87
CA GLY A 123 -4.30 -2.45 -18.45
C GLY A 123 -3.07 -1.73 -17.87
N LEU A 124 -3.24 -0.98 -16.78
CA LEU A 124 -2.13 -0.34 -16.07
C LEU A 124 -1.52 -1.32 -15.06
N GLY A 125 -0.30 -1.02 -14.65
CA GLY A 125 0.38 -1.65 -13.53
C GLY A 125 0.38 -0.75 -12.31
N GLY A 126 0.55 -1.34 -11.13
CA GLY A 126 0.76 -0.56 -9.92
C GLY A 126 1.58 -1.26 -8.85
N VAL A 127 2.08 -0.45 -7.90
CA VAL A 127 2.78 -0.94 -6.71
C VAL A 127 2.57 0.01 -5.53
N TYR A 128 2.28 -0.57 -4.37
CA TYR A 128 2.24 0.16 -3.09
C TYR A 128 3.65 0.52 -2.60
N ILE A 129 3.78 1.75 -2.11
CA ILE A 129 5.01 2.32 -1.56
C ILE A 129 4.83 2.53 -0.06
N GLY A 130 4.90 1.43 0.68
CA GLY A 130 5.01 1.48 2.14
C GLY A 130 6.35 2.06 2.62
N GLY A 131 7.32 2.27 1.70
CA GLY A 131 8.63 2.86 1.96
C GLY A 131 8.57 4.31 2.43
N LEU A 132 7.52 5.06 2.11
CA LEU A 132 7.34 6.45 2.58
C LEU A 132 7.45 6.56 4.11
N ARG A 133 7.07 5.50 4.83
CA ARG A 133 7.16 5.42 6.29
C ARG A 133 8.60 5.31 6.83
N ASN A 134 9.60 5.15 5.99
CA ASN A 134 11.00 5.13 6.41
C ASN A 134 11.46 6.52 6.89
N GLN A 135 11.05 7.58 6.21
CA GLN A 135 11.35 8.98 6.56
C GLN A 135 10.05 9.81 6.64
N ILE A 136 9.10 9.33 7.43
CA ILE A 136 7.71 9.82 7.40
C ILE A 136 7.58 11.31 7.72
N ASP A 137 8.40 11.85 8.62
CA ASP A 137 8.39 13.28 8.97
C ASP A 137 8.80 14.16 7.78
N ASN A 138 9.79 13.71 7.01
CA ASN A 138 10.23 14.39 5.80
C ASN A 138 9.17 14.33 4.70
N VAL A 139 8.49 13.18 4.55
CA VAL A 139 7.37 13.01 3.62
C VAL A 139 6.20 13.92 3.99
N ASP A 140 5.80 13.93 5.27
CA ASP A 140 4.71 14.76 5.79
C ASP A 140 4.96 16.24 5.52
N LYS A 141 6.16 16.72 5.88
CA LYS A 141 6.59 18.11 5.65
C LYS A 141 6.63 18.47 4.16
N LEU A 142 7.15 17.58 3.31
CA LEU A 142 7.24 17.82 1.86
C LEU A 142 5.85 17.95 1.21
N LEU A 143 4.88 17.18 1.70
CA LEU A 143 3.51 17.18 1.22
C LEU A 143 2.61 18.21 1.93
N GLY A 144 3.07 18.79 3.04
CA GLY A 144 2.38 19.84 3.77
C GLY A 144 1.13 19.38 4.51
N LEU A 145 1.18 18.19 5.13
CA LEU A 145 0.00 17.65 5.82
C LEU A 145 -0.34 18.48 7.08
N PRO A 146 -1.62 18.81 7.31
CA PRO A 146 -2.08 19.46 8.55
C PRO A 146 -2.11 18.47 9.73
N SER A 147 -2.46 18.94 10.94
CA SER A 147 -2.82 18.06 12.05
C SER A 147 -4.05 17.21 11.71
N HIS A 148 -4.27 16.10 12.42
CA HIS A 148 -5.37 15.14 12.19
C HIS A 148 -5.33 14.42 10.83
N CYS A 149 -4.25 14.60 10.06
CA CYS A 149 -4.01 13.93 8.79
C CYS A 149 -2.65 13.22 8.82
N ALA A 150 -2.53 11.99 8.31
CA ALA A 150 -1.28 11.23 8.37
C ALA A 150 -1.07 10.33 7.14
N VAL A 151 0.15 10.30 6.61
CA VAL A 151 0.53 9.46 5.47
C VAL A 151 0.59 7.98 5.86
N LEU A 152 -0.01 7.11 5.04
CA LEU A 152 0.12 5.64 5.20
C LEU A 152 1.07 5.04 4.17
N PHE A 153 0.81 5.27 2.88
CA PHE A 153 1.59 4.70 1.78
C PHE A 153 1.36 5.46 0.48
N GLY A 154 2.31 5.33 -0.44
CA GLY A 154 2.14 5.76 -1.82
C GLY A 154 1.63 4.63 -2.72
N MET A 155 1.27 4.98 -3.96
CA MET A 155 0.95 4.06 -5.03
C MET A 155 1.50 4.63 -6.33
N CYS A 156 2.39 3.88 -6.97
CA CYS A 156 2.79 4.16 -8.35
C CYS A 156 1.78 3.51 -9.29
N LEU A 157 1.38 4.23 -10.35
CA LEU A 157 0.57 3.71 -11.44
C LEU A 157 1.18 4.12 -12.78
N GLY A 158 1.06 3.25 -13.78
CA GLY A 158 1.53 3.53 -15.14
C GLY A 158 1.45 2.32 -16.05
N TYR A 159 1.74 2.49 -17.32
CA TYR A 159 1.80 1.38 -18.26
C TYR A 159 3.00 0.47 -17.95
N PRO A 160 2.81 -0.84 -17.77
CA PRO A 160 3.91 -1.74 -17.42
C PRO A 160 4.99 -1.79 -18.51
N ASP A 161 6.25 -1.70 -18.07
CA ASP A 161 7.44 -2.03 -18.88
C ASP A 161 8.15 -3.27 -18.33
N GLN A 162 7.36 -4.16 -17.73
CA GLN A 162 7.79 -5.45 -17.22
C GLN A 162 6.59 -6.38 -17.10
N ASP A 163 6.84 -7.68 -17.18
CA ASP A 163 5.84 -8.73 -16.95
C ASP A 163 6.37 -9.74 -15.91
N PRO A 164 6.33 -9.40 -14.60
CA PRO A 164 6.87 -10.27 -13.58
C PRO A 164 5.94 -11.46 -13.31
N GLN A 165 6.54 -12.64 -13.12
CA GLN A 165 5.80 -13.85 -12.75
C GLN A 165 4.97 -13.67 -11.46
N LEU A 166 3.83 -14.35 -11.43
CA LEU A 166 2.99 -14.46 -10.24
C LEU A 166 3.80 -15.05 -9.09
N LYS A 167 3.90 -14.29 -7.99
CA LYS A 167 4.50 -14.78 -6.76
C LYS A 167 3.50 -15.70 -6.05
N PRO A 168 3.88 -16.91 -5.61
CA PRO A 168 3.03 -17.75 -4.77
C PRO A 168 2.52 -17.02 -3.52
N ARG A 169 1.42 -17.52 -2.94
CA ARG A 169 0.85 -17.04 -1.67
C ARG A 169 0.69 -18.22 -0.71
N LEU A 170 0.65 -17.92 0.58
CA LEU A 170 0.28 -18.91 1.60
C LEU A 170 -1.04 -19.58 1.21
N PRO A 171 -1.16 -20.90 1.42
CA PRO A 171 -2.36 -21.63 1.06
C PRO A 171 -3.54 -21.19 1.92
N GLN A 172 -4.75 -21.33 1.39
CA GLN A 172 -6.00 -20.96 2.07
C GLN A 172 -6.13 -21.60 3.45
N SER A 173 -5.63 -22.82 3.65
CA SER A 173 -5.66 -23.51 4.95
C SER A 173 -4.81 -22.86 6.05
N ILE A 174 -3.89 -21.96 5.71
CA ILE A 174 -3.15 -21.14 6.68
C ILE A 174 -3.86 -19.81 6.94
N ILE A 175 -4.57 -19.27 5.95
CA ILE A 175 -5.16 -17.92 6.01
C ILE A 175 -6.60 -17.93 6.55
N MET A 176 -7.37 -18.94 6.19
CA MET A 176 -8.79 -19.08 6.53
C MET A 176 -8.95 -20.09 7.65
N HIS A 177 -9.57 -19.65 8.74
CA HIS A 177 -9.90 -20.49 9.90
C HIS A 177 -11.42 -20.59 10.03
N GLU A 178 -11.93 -21.78 10.33
CA GLU A 178 -13.36 -22.01 10.51
C GLU A 178 -13.72 -21.93 12.00
N ASN A 179 -14.65 -21.03 12.35
CA ASN A 179 -15.16 -20.74 13.70
C ASN A 179 -14.13 -20.19 14.70
N THR A 180 -12.95 -20.79 14.82
CA THR A 180 -11.90 -20.44 15.78
C THR A 180 -10.53 -20.44 15.13
N TYR A 181 -9.64 -19.59 15.64
CA TYR A 181 -8.25 -19.56 15.22
C TYR A 181 -7.57 -20.92 15.42
N GLN A 182 -6.88 -21.40 14.40
CA GLN A 182 -6.18 -22.68 14.45
C GLN A 182 -4.68 -22.47 14.65
N PRO A 183 -4.02 -23.25 15.52
CA PRO A 183 -2.57 -23.23 15.62
C PRO A 183 -1.90 -23.49 14.26
N LEU A 184 -0.74 -22.87 14.04
CA LEU A 184 -0.01 -22.99 12.77
C LEU A 184 0.44 -24.43 12.52
N ASP A 185 0.01 -25.02 11.39
CA ASP A 185 0.61 -26.26 10.88
C ASP A 185 1.90 -25.95 10.13
N LYS A 186 3.03 -26.20 10.81
CA LYS A 186 4.37 -25.95 10.27
C LYS A 186 4.70 -26.81 9.04
N LYS A 187 4.08 -27.99 8.88
CA LYS A 187 4.32 -28.85 7.69
C LYS A 187 3.77 -28.21 6.42
N ILE A 188 2.69 -27.45 6.53
CA ILE A 188 2.13 -26.69 5.41
C ILE A 188 3.07 -25.53 5.05
N VAL A 189 3.65 -24.86 6.05
CA VAL A 189 4.64 -23.79 5.84
C VAL A 189 5.91 -24.34 5.18
N GLU A 190 6.44 -25.48 5.63
CA GLU A 190 7.61 -26.13 5.03
C GLU A 190 7.40 -26.47 3.55
N ARG A 191 6.19 -26.92 3.19
CA ARG A 191 5.81 -27.15 1.79
C ARG A 191 5.77 -25.85 0.99
N TYR A 192 5.11 -24.82 1.53
CA TYR A 192 5.06 -23.51 0.88
C TYR A 192 6.46 -22.89 0.71
N ASP A 193 7.36 -23.09 1.67
CA ASP A 193 8.75 -22.66 1.55
C ASP A 193 9.48 -23.37 0.42
N LYS A 194 9.15 -24.63 0.13
CA LYS A 194 9.68 -25.33 -1.05
C LYS A 194 9.19 -24.66 -2.32
N ASP A 195 7.89 -24.41 -2.44
CA ASP A 195 7.30 -23.73 -3.60
C ASP A 195 7.93 -22.34 -3.83
N MET A 196 8.20 -21.63 -2.74
CA MET A 196 8.85 -20.32 -2.76
C MET A 196 10.32 -20.39 -3.19
N ARG A 197 11.08 -21.39 -2.75
CA ARG A 197 12.46 -21.62 -3.21
C ARG A 197 12.49 -21.98 -4.70
N ASP A 198 11.57 -22.82 -5.16
CA ASP A 198 11.47 -23.21 -6.56
C ASP A 198 11.09 -22.00 -7.44
N TYR A 199 10.16 -21.16 -6.96
CA TYR A 199 9.85 -19.86 -7.57
C TYR A 199 11.07 -18.94 -7.63
N TYR A 200 11.86 -18.81 -6.56
CA TYR A 200 13.03 -17.93 -6.59
C TYR A 200 14.16 -18.46 -7.48
N ARG A 201 14.33 -19.78 -7.62
CA ARG A 201 15.29 -20.40 -8.52
C ARG A 201 14.97 -20.17 -9.99
N SER A 202 13.69 -20.09 -10.36
CA SER A 202 13.27 -19.87 -11.75
C SER A 202 13.38 -18.41 -12.20
N ARG A 203 13.72 -17.47 -11.29
CA ARG A 203 13.84 -16.05 -11.62
C ARG A 203 15.20 -15.69 -12.19
N THR A 204 15.19 -14.84 -13.20
CA THR A 204 16.38 -14.22 -13.80
C THR A 204 16.98 -13.09 -12.94
N SER A 205 16.19 -12.51 -12.00
CA SER A 205 16.61 -11.44 -11.10
C SER A 205 16.07 -11.65 -9.68
N ASN A 206 16.84 -11.19 -8.67
CA ASN A 206 16.54 -11.38 -7.25
C ASN A 206 16.34 -12.86 -6.86
N ALA A 207 17.19 -13.75 -7.39
CA ALA A 207 17.22 -15.14 -6.99
C ALA A 207 17.60 -15.25 -5.51
N LYS A 208 16.90 -16.10 -4.77
CA LYS A 208 17.09 -16.33 -3.35
C LYS A 208 17.10 -17.82 -3.05
N ILE A 209 17.89 -18.20 -2.05
CA ILE A 209 17.99 -19.60 -1.57
C ILE A 209 17.00 -19.84 -0.42
N SER A 210 16.61 -18.78 0.29
CA SER A 210 15.70 -18.82 1.44
C SER A 210 14.24 -19.12 1.07
N GLY A 211 13.52 -19.73 2.01
CA GLY A 211 12.06 -19.84 1.95
C GLY A 211 11.35 -18.54 2.29
N TRP A 212 10.01 -18.55 2.27
CA TRP A 212 9.22 -17.44 2.76
C TRP A 212 9.37 -17.25 4.27
N SER A 213 9.36 -18.32 5.06
CA SER A 213 9.41 -18.26 6.52
C SER A 213 10.69 -17.58 7.01
N ASP A 214 11.86 -17.98 6.48
CA ASP A 214 13.15 -17.36 6.78
C ASP A 214 13.14 -15.85 6.47
N GLU A 215 12.67 -15.47 5.28
CA GLU A 215 12.64 -14.08 4.86
C GLU A 215 11.67 -13.23 5.67
N ALA A 216 10.46 -13.72 5.88
CA ALA A 216 9.41 -13.01 6.59
C ALA A 216 9.80 -12.81 8.06
N THR A 217 10.26 -13.86 8.73
CA THR A 217 10.66 -13.77 10.14
C THR A 217 11.91 -12.91 10.32
N ALA A 218 12.95 -13.09 9.48
CA ALA A 218 14.15 -12.25 9.56
C ALA A 218 13.83 -10.76 9.36
N LYS A 219 12.89 -10.45 8.47
CA LYS A 219 12.41 -9.07 8.25
C LYS A 219 11.68 -8.53 9.48
N LEU A 220 10.71 -9.28 10.01
CA LEU A 220 9.93 -8.88 11.17
C LEU A 220 10.76 -8.80 12.47
N SER A 221 11.89 -9.49 12.54
CA SER A 221 12.84 -9.39 13.65
C SER A 221 13.79 -8.19 13.58
N LYS A 222 13.82 -7.44 12.47
CA LYS A 222 14.76 -6.31 12.27
C LYS A 222 14.07 -5.01 11.89
N GLU A 223 13.21 -5.05 10.88
CA GLU A 223 12.51 -3.88 10.36
C GLU A 223 11.26 -3.57 11.17
N SER A 224 11.46 -2.86 12.29
CA SER A 224 10.39 -2.19 13.01
C SER A 224 10.68 -0.71 12.92
N ARG A 225 9.81 0.09 12.30
CA ARG A 225 9.96 1.55 12.15
C ARG A 225 9.50 2.21 13.46
N PRO A 226 10.36 2.38 14.48
CA PRO A 226 9.88 2.66 15.84
C PRO A 226 9.34 4.09 15.96
N HIS A 227 9.76 4.99 15.07
CA HIS A 227 9.37 6.40 15.02
C HIS A 227 7.90 6.62 14.62
N ILE A 228 7.20 5.59 14.13
CA ILE A 228 5.80 5.74 13.66
C ILE A 228 4.83 6.16 14.77
N LEU A 229 5.00 5.68 16.00
CA LEU A 229 4.14 6.11 17.10
C LEU A 229 4.31 7.62 17.38
N GLY A 230 5.56 8.09 17.44
CA GLY A 230 5.87 9.51 17.61
C GLY A 230 5.30 10.37 16.48
N TYR A 231 5.42 9.90 15.24
CA TYR A 231 4.81 10.56 14.08
C TYR A 231 3.29 10.69 14.24
N LEU A 232 2.57 9.59 14.46
CA LEU A 232 1.11 9.61 14.61
C LEU A 232 0.68 10.54 15.76
N ASN A 233 1.39 10.48 16.90
CA ASN A 233 1.14 11.37 18.02
C ASN A 233 1.35 12.83 17.64
N SER A 234 2.37 13.17 16.85
CA SER A 234 2.57 14.53 16.34
C SER A 234 1.42 15.03 15.45
N LYS A 235 0.66 14.11 14.84
CA LYS A 235 -0.52 14.40 14.01
C LYS A 235 -1.84 14.36 14.77
N GLU A 236 -1.83 14.39 16.11
CA GLU A 236 -3.04 14.29 16.93
C GLU A 236 -3.80 12.96 16.75
N LEU A 237 -3.06 11.87 16.45
CA LEU A 237 -3.56 10.51 16.27
C LEU A 237 -2.88 9.54 17.26
N ALA A 238 -3.60 8.49 17.66
CA ALA A 238 -3.08 7.39 18.48
C ALA A 238 -2.38 7.80 19.80
N ARG A 239 -2.83 8.89 20.42
CA ARG A 239 -2.34 9.36 21.73
C ARG A 239 -3.03 8.67 22.90
N LYS A 240 -4.22 8.12 22.67
CA LYS A 240 -5.06 7.43 23.65
C LYS A 240 -5.40 6.01 23.19
#